data_AF-A0A949HNI5-F1
#
_entry.id   AF-A0A949HNI5-F1
#
_cell.length_a   1.000
_cell.length_b   1.000
_cell.length_c   1.000
_cell.angle_alpha   90.00
_cell.angle_beta   90.00
_cell.angle_gamma   90.00
#
_symmetry.space_group_name_H-M   'P 1'
#
loop_
_entity.id
_entity.type
_entity.pdbx_description
1 polymer ?
#
loop_
_entity_poly.entity_id
_entity_poly.type
_entity_poly.pdbx_seq_one_letter_code
_entity_poly.pdbx_strand_id
1 'polypeptide(L)'
;MTPYPKDQHSPQSMPIGLLEMLPEHLLERTRAISLPRNGSSRVAASHETPILYWTHHAQRTDENPALDVACALAHELDRPLLVYQGLSSDYRYSSDRHHVFQLQAAKDLQLDYRNLGIRYAFHLQTRADNTPWLTKLAQQTDLLITDDFPGEPTDRWLKRLSLLKHLTILAVDTACVVPMQLVGRAFDRAFAFRDATKKLYRERLDRAWPKTSETPRFFDKTVPFDALDCEHENPYQAVSRCQIDPMVPPVADTIGGTRAGYQRWDEFLNSRIARYASKRNDPCGDVSSRMSAYLHYGMVSPMRLARQANQKKAEKYLDELLIWRELAYGYCFYKGDYRSTSTLPNWALDSLHQHMHDPREAIYSWETLARGQTRDALWNACQLSLLRHGELHNNVRMTWGKSILQWTKSPEQALEWIIDLNHRYALDGRDPASYG
;
A
#
# COMPACT_ATOMS: atom_id res chain seq x y z
N MET A 1 -13.81 28.47 -3.49
CA MET A 1 -13.75 27.57 -4.66
C MET A 1 -12.79 28.16 -5.66
N THR A 2 -11.53 27.72 -5.62
CA THR A 2 -10.51 28.02 -6.62
C THR A 2 -10.31 26.71 -7.40
N PRO A 3 -10.43 26.70 -8.73
CA PRO A 3 -10.27 25.47 -9.51
C PRO A 3 -8.82 25.00 -9.44
N TYR A 4 -8.63 23.72 -9.14
CA TYR A 4 -7.34 23.05 -9.28
C TYR A 4 -6.86 23.18 -10.74
N PRO A 5 -5.57 23.47 -10.99
CA PRO A 5 -5.05 23.48 -12.35
C PRO A 5 -5.18 22.07 -12.93
N LYS A 6 -5.68 21.99 -14.18
CA LYS A 6 -5.53 20.79 -15.01
C LYS A 6 -4.04 20.61 -15.28
N ASP A 7 -3.37 19.77 -14.51
CA ASP A 7 -2.01 19.33 -14.84
C ASP A 7 -2.08 18.46 -16.10
N GLN A 8 -1.72 19.07 -17.23
CA GLN A 8 -1.32 18.38 -18.44
C GLN A 8 0.03 17.71 -18.19
N HIS A 9 0.01 16.50 -17.62
CA HIS A 9 1.15 15.59 -17.71
C HIS A 9 1.20 14.99 -19.11
N SER A 10 1.63 15.81 -20.08
CA SER A 10 2.32 15.28 -21.25
C SER A 10 3.60 14.59 -20.76
N PRO A 11 3.99 13.42 -21.30
CA PRO A 11 5.22 12.76 -20.90
C PRO A 11 6.40 13.68 -21.27
N GLN A 12 6.92 14.39 -20.27
CA GLN A 12 8.17 15.12 -20.41
C GLN A 12 9.24 14.08 -20.73
N SER A 13 9.97 14.31 -21.82
CA SER A 13 11.06 13.47 -22.32
C SER A 13 11.95 12.96 -21.17
N MET A 14 11.99 11.63 -21.02
CA MET A 14 12.67 10.93 -19.93
C MET A 14 14.21 11.06 -20.03
N PRO A 15 14.94 11.13 -18.90
CA PRO A 15 16.39 11.06 -18.88
C PRO A 15 16.79 9.60 -19.07
N ILE A 16 17.49 9.43 -20.17
CA ILE A 16 17.72 8.19 -20.91
C ILE A 16 18.62 7.19 -20.12
N GLY A 17 19.57 7.65 -19.31
CA GLY A 17 20.61 6.76 -18.75
C GLY A 17 20.21 5.74 -17.67
N LEU A 18 19.49 6.13 -16.61
CA LEU A 18 19.25 5.22 -15.47
C LEU A 18 18.21 4.14 -15.77
N LEU A 19 17.17 4.47 -16.51
CA LEU A 19 16.11 3.52 -16.85
C LEU A 19 16.59 2.49 -17.88
N GLU A 20 17.53 2.87 -18.76
CA GLU A 20 18.15 1.96 -19.72
C GLU A 20 19.03 0.88 -19.07
N MET A 21 19.49 1.11 -17.83
CA MET A 21 20.24 0.11 -17.05
C MET A 21 19.32 -0.99 -16.50
N LEU A 22 18.00 -0.77 -16.48
CA LEU A 22 17.07 -1.71 -15.87
C LEU A 22 16.67 -2.81 -16.85
N PRO A 23 16.69 -4.09 -16.42
CA PRO A 23 16.04 -5.17 -17.15
C PRO A 23 14.56 -4.86 -17.45
N GLU A 24 14.06 -5.33 -18.59
CA GLU A 24 12.70 -5.03 -19.07
C GLU A 24 11.59 -5.22 -18.01
N HIS A 25 11.66 -6.30 -17.22
CA HIS A 25 10.67 -6.62 -16.19
C HIS A 25 10.65 -5.65 -14.99
N LEU A 26 11.75 -4.92 -14.76
CA LEU A 26 11.83 -3.85 -13.77
C LEU A 26 11.51 -2.50 -14.40
N LEU A 27 11.97 -2.27 -15.63
CA LEU A 27 11.68 -1.06 -16.40
C LEU A 27 10.17 -0.84 -16.56
N GLU A 28 9.41 -1.88 -16.90
CA GLU A 28 7.95 -1.80 -17.07
C GLU A 28 7.19 -1.42 -15.78
N ARG A 29 7.85 -1.49 -14.62
CA ARG A 29 7.30 -1.13 -13.29
C ARG A 29 7.78 0.20 -12.78
N THR A 30 8.83 0.76 -13.39
CA THR A 30 9.54 1.92 -12.87
C THR A 30 9.10 3.17 -13.61
N ARG A 31 8.82 4.24 -12.86
CA ARG A 31 8.62 5.58 -13.41
C ARG A 31 9.41 6.63 -12.64
N ALA A 32 9.85 7.65 -13.35
CA ALA A 32 10.50 8.79 -12.74
C ALA A 32 9.45 9.78 -12.18
N ILE A 33 9.54 10.08 -10.89
CA ILE A 33 8.72 11.12 -10.23
C ILE A 33 9.38 12.49 -10.33
N SER A 34 10.70 12.52 -10.16
CA SER A 34 11.50 13.74 -10.21
C SER A 34 12.82 13.46 -10.88
N LEU A 35 13.26 14.42 -11.69
CA LEU A 35 14.47 14.36 -12.49
C LEU A 35 15.21 15.70 -12.38
N PRO A 36 16.55 15.71 -12.40
CA PRO A 36 17.31 16.94 -12.32
C PRO A 36 16.99 17.87 -13.50
N ARG A 37 16.76 19.17 -13.21
CA ARG A 37 16.35 20.18 -14.21
C ARG A 37 17.34 20.40 -15.36
N ASN A 38 18.61 20.00 -15.21
CA ASN A 38 19.67 20.31 -16.18
C ASN A 38 19.94 19.22 -17.22
N GLY A 39 19.08 18.21 -17.35
CA GLY A 39 19.21 17.18 -18.41
C GLY A 39 20.47 16.30 -18.31
N SER A 40 21.35 16.50 -17.31
CA SER A 40 22.43 15.58 -17.03
C SER A 40 21.82 14.32 -16.41
N SER A 41 21.68 13.24 -17.19
CA SER A 41 21.33 11.91 -16.67
C SER A 41 22.41 11.32 -15.74
N ARG A 42 23.50 12.06 -15.51
CA ARG A 42 24.56 11.68 -14.57
C ARG A 42 24.18 12.11 -13.16
N VAL A 43 23.84 11.10 -12.36
CA VAL A 43 24.09 11.03 -10.92
C VAL A 43 25.45 11.68 -10.64
N ALA A 44 25.45 12.89 -10.07
CA ALA A 44 26.65 13.69 -9.87
C ALA A 44 27.31 13.42 -8.51
N ALA A 45 26.72 12.55 -7.69
CA ALA A 45 27.26 12.21 -6.39
C ALA A 45 28.49 11.28 -6.47
N SER A 46 29.31 11.37 -5.43
CA SER A 46 30.44 10.46 -5.22
C SER A 46 29.99 9.00 -5.19
N HIS A 47 30.88 8.08 -5.60
CA HIS A 47 30.71 6.63 -5.41
C HIS A 47 30.45 6.24 -3.95
N GLU A 48 30.80 7.12 -3.01
CA GLU A 48 30.60 6.95 -1.57
C GLU A 48 29.21 7.37 -1.06
N THR A 49 28.42 8.05 -1.90
CA THR A 49 27.05 8.46 -1.56
C THR A 49 26.10 7.28 -1.80
N PRO A 50 25.29 6.86 -0.81
CA PRO A 50 24.43 5.70 -1.01
C PRO A 50 23.27 6.00 -1.95
N ILE A 51 22.84 4.96 -2.68
CA ILE A 51 21.48 4.89 -3.19
C ILE A 51 20.55 4.65 -2.01
N LEU A 52 19.48 5.43 -1.91
CA LEU A 52 18.49 5.29 -0.85
C LEU A 52 17.27 4.53 -1.38
N TYR A 53 17.01 3.33 -0.87
CA TYR A 53 15.71 2.68 -1.05
C TYR A 53 14.82 3.02 0.14
N TRP A 54 13.82 3.87 -0.08
CA TRP A 54 12.76 4.11 0.88
C TRP A 54 11.65 3.08 0.70
N THR A 55 11.69 2.04 1.54
CA THR A 55 10.62 1.04 1.63
C THR A 55 9.53 1.55 2.56
N HIS A 56 8.27 1.44 2.12
CA HIS A 56 7.11 1.84 2.92
C HIS A 56 5.96 0.85 2.76
N HIS A 57 5.59 0.50 1.53
CA HIS A 57 4.50 -0.43 1.25
C HIS A 57 4.98 -1.84 0.98
N ALA A 58 6.10 -2.06 0.29
CA ALA A 58 6.58 -3.42 0.02
C ALA A 58 7.44 -3.93 1.17
N GLN A 59 6.80 -4.26 2.31
CA GLN A 59 7.50 -4.76 3.50
C GLN A 59 7.90 -6.23 3.38
N ARG A 60 8.63 -6.55 2.31
CA ARG A 60 9.19 -7.88 2.01
C ARG A 60 10.49 -7.75 1.20
N THR A 61 11.31 -8.78 1.23
CA THR A 61 12.45 -8.95 0.30
C THR A 61 12.11 -9.89 -0.86
N ASP A 62 11.18 -10.83 -0.65
CA ASP A 62 10.73 -11.81 -1.66
C ASP A 62 9.90 -11.14 -2.76
N GLU A 63 10.30 -11.36 -4.03
CA GLU A 63 9.68 -10.77 -5.23
C GLU A 63 9.30 -9.29 -5.03
N ASN A 64 10.29 -8.47 -4.65
CA ASN A 64 10.16 -7.03 -4.44
C ASN A 64 10.83 -6.25 -5.58
N PRO A 65 10.07 -5.75 -6.57
CA PRO A 65 10.63 -5.02 -7.71
C PRO A 65 11.38 -3.74 -7.33
N ALA A 66 10.97 -3.03 -6.27
CA ALA A 66 11.63 -1.81 -5.84
C ALA A 66 13.01 -2.10 -5.25
N LEU A 67 13.11 -3.17 -4.46
CA LEU A 67 14.40 -3.67 -3.99
C LEU A 67 15.29 -4.12 -5.16
N ASP A 68 14.73 -4.86 -6.12
CA ASP A 68 15.47 -5.32 -7.31
C ASP A 68 16.02 -4.14 -8.12
N VAL A 69 15.22 -3.08 -8.34
CA VAL A 69 15.68 -1.84 -9.00
C VAL A 69 16.80 -1.17 -8.20
N ALA A 70 16.66 -1.09 -6.87
CA ALA A 70 17.67 -0.48 -6.02
C ALA A 70 18.99 -1.26 -6.06
N CYS A 71 18.95 -2.60 -6.04
CA CYS A 71 20.12 -3.45 -6.16
C CYS A 71 20.78 -3.33 -7.55
N ALA A 72 19.99 -3.38 -8.63
CA ALA A 72 20.50 -3.25 -10.00
C ALA A 72 21.22 -1.93 -10.20
N LEU A 73 20.62 -0.80 -9.80
CA LEU A 73 21.25 0.51 -9.95
C LEU A 73 22.45 0.70 -9.00
N ALA A 74 22.42 0.13 -7.80
CA ALA A 74 23.55 0.19 -6.87
C ALA A 74 24.76 -0.59 -7.41
N HIS A 75 24.51 -1.74 -8.03
CA HIS A 75 25.53 -2.53 -8.71
C HIS A 75 26.11 -1.78 -9.92
N GLU A 76 25.26 -1.36 -10.87
CA GLU A 76 25.69 -0.67 -12.11
C GLU A 76 26.43 0.65 -11.84
N LEU A 77 26.09 1.37 -10.77
CA LEU A 77 26.75 2.61 -10.39
C LEU A 77 27.94 2.43 -9.44
N ASP A 78 28.22 1.20 -9.00
CA ASP A 78 29.22 0.87 -7.97
C ASP A 78 29.08 1.71 -6.68
N ARG A 79 27.85 1.77 -6.16
CA ARG A 79 27.48 2.59 -4.99
C ARG A 79 26.91 1.75 -3.86
N PRO A 80 27.08 2.17 -2.60
CA PRO A 80 26.45 1.46 -1.49
C PRO A 80 24.92 1.62 -1.53
N LEU A 81 24.19 0.60 -1.07
CA LEU A 81 22.75 0.66 -0.90
C LEU A 81 22.37 0.81 0.58
N LEU A 82 21.57 1.83 0.89
CA LEU A 82 20.92 1.99 2.18
C LEU A 82 19.40 1.80 2.02
N VAL A 83 18.86 0.79 2.69
CA VAL A 83 17.40 0.62 2.80
C VAL A 83 16.92 1.31 4.07
N TYR A 84 15.98 2.23 3.90
CA TYR A 84 15.39 3.00 4.99
C TYR A 84 13.88 2.74 5.07
N GLN A 85 13.41 2.44 6.28
CA GLN A 85 11.98 2.39 6.60
C GLN A 85 11.70 3.31 7.79
N GLY A 86 10.81 4.28 7.59
CA GLY A 86 10.33 5.15 8.67
C GLY A 86 8.88 4.81 9.03
N LEU A 87 8.60 4.65 10.33
CA LEU A 87 7.25 4.48 10.85
C LEU A 87 6.83 5.74 11.60
N SER A 88 5.95 6.53 10.98
CA SER A 88 5.55 7.86 11.45
C SER A 88 4.35 7.82 12.41
N SER A 89 4.42 8.67 13.43
CA SER A 89 3.31 8.97 14.34
C SER A 89 2.36 10.05 13.80
N ASP A 90 2.71 10.74 12.70
CA ASP A 90 2.04 11.98 12.26
C ASP A 90 0.87 11.75 11.29
N TYR A 91 0.47 10.49 11.08
CA TYR A 91 -0.65 10.16 10.23
C TYR A 91 -1.94 10.04 11.05
N ARG A 92 -3.07 10.57 10.52
CA ARG A 92 -4.37 10.63 11.23
C ARG A 92 -4.85 9.28 11.77
N TYR A 93 -4.46 8.18 11.11
CA TYR A 93 -4.85 6.83 11.49
C TYR A 93 -3.69 6.02 12.10
N SER A 94 -2.63 6.69 12.55
CA SER A 94 -1.57 6.05 13.32
C SER A 94 -2.12 5.56 14.66
N SER A 95 -2.02 4.26 14.91
CA SER A 95 -2.50 3.61 16.13
C SER A 95 -1.63 2.41 16.49
N ASP A 96 -1.77 1.93 17.74
CA ASP A 96 -1.08 0.73 18.22
C ASP A 96 -1.28 -0.45 17.27
N ARG A 97 -2.50 -0.65 16.77
CA ARG A 97 -2.83 -1.69 15.79
C ARG A 97 -1.90 -1.71 14.59
N HIS A 98 -1.81 -0.58 13.92
CA HIS A 98 -1.07 -0.45 12.67
C HIS A 98 0.44 -0.42 12.90
N HIS A 99 0.88 0.11 14.04
CA HIS A 99 2.30 0.18 14.37
C HIS A 99 2.84 -1.19 14.79
N VAL A 100 2.13 -1.92 15.65
CA VAL A 100 2.55 -3.27 16.07
C VAL A 100 2.62 -4.20 14.87
N PHE A 101 1.63 -4.16 13.97
CA PHE A 101 1.62 -5.00 12.77
C PHE A 101 2.84 -4.76 11.86
N GLN A 102 3.22 -3.49 11.68
CA GLN A 102 4.40 -3.12 10.87
C GLN A 102 5.73 -3.38 11.60
N LEU A 103 5.81 -3.21 12.92
CA LEU A 103 7.00 -3.56 13.71
C LEU A 103 7.29 -5.06 13.67
N GLN A 104 6.24 -5.88 13.71
CA GLN A 104 6.37 -7.34 13.50
C GLN A 104 6.94 -7.66 12.11
N ALA A 105 6.56 -6.90 11.08
CA ALA A 105 7.16 -7.04 9.75
C ALA A 105 8.59 -6.49 9.65
N ALA A 106 8.91 -5.41 10.35
CA ALA A 106 10.26 -4.86 10.39
C ALA A 106 11.27 -5.85 11.00
N LYS A 107 10.84 -6.65 11.97
CA LYS A 107 11.64 -7.76 12.52
C LYS A 107 12.01 -8.78 11.44
N ASP A 108 11.03 -9.19 10.65
CA ASP A 108 11.22 -10.11 9.53
C ASP A 108 12.20 -9.54 8.49
N LEU A 109 12.01 -8.26 8.14
CA LEU A 109 12.87 -7.55 7.21
C LEU A 109 14.31 -7.40 7.69
N GLN A 110 14.55 -7.11 8.97
CA GLN A 110 15.90 -6.99 9.52
C GLN A 110 16.71 -8.27 9.32
N LEU A 111 16.09 -9.41 9.63
CA LEU A 111 16.71 -10.71 9.42
C LEU A 111 16.95 -10.98 7.92
N ASP A 112 15.96 -10.67 7.07
CA ASP A 112 16.06 -10.92 5.63
C ASP A 112 17.15 -10.05 4.96
N TYR A 113 17.21 -8.74 5.27
CA TYR A 113 18.24 -7.84 4.75
C TYR A 113 19.64 -8.17 5.27
N ARG A 114 19.78 -8.62 6.52
CA ARG A 114 21.06 -9.13 7.04
C ARG A 114 21.55 -10.31 6.22
N ASN A 115 20.68 -11.26 5.91
CA ASN A 115 21.03 -12.43 5.10
C ASN A 115 21.41 -12.07 3.66
N LEU A 116 20.82 -10.99 3.13
CA LEU A 116 21.17 -10.43 1.82
C LEU A 116 22.46 -9.58 1.84
N GLY A 117 23.04 -9.30 3.01
CA GLY A 117 24.20 -8.42 3.12
C GLY A 117 23.87 -6.96 2.75
N ILE A 118 22.64 -6.51 2.99
CA ILE A 118 22.17 -5.15 2.68
C ILE A 118 21.90 -4.41 3.99
N ARG A 119 22.36 -3.15 4.09
CA ARG A 119 22.08 -2.33 5.26
C ARG A 119 20.63 -1.86 5.26
N TYR A 120 19.87 -2.31 6.25
CA TYR A 120 18.52 -1.86 6.54
C TYR A 120 18.48 -1.06 7.84
N ALA A 121 17.85 0.11 7.81
CA ALA A 121 17.69 0.99 8.95
C ALA A 121 16.20 1.32 9.16
N PHE A 122 15.66 0.89 10.30
CA PHE A 122 14.30 1.20 10.72
C PHE A 122 14.29 2.36 11.69
N HIS A 123 13.55 3.42 11.37
CA HIS A 123 13.31 4.55 12.25
C HIS A 123 11.88 4.49 12.79
N LEU A 124 11.74 4.39 14.11
CA LEU A 124 10.45 4.54 14.78
C LEU A 124 10.32 5.98 15.29
N GLN A 125 9.32 6.71 14.79
CA GLN A 125 9.03 8.04 15.32
C GLN A 125 8.46 7.92 16.73
N THR A 126 9.08 8.60 17.70
CA THR A 126 8.69 8.59 19.11
C THR A 126 8.44 9.99 19.62
N ARG A 127 7.94 10.13 20.85
CA ARG A 127 7.87 11.44 21.53
C ARG A 127 9.24 12.09 21.71
N ALA A 128 10.30 11.29 21.81
CA ALA A 128 11.67 11.76 21.99
C ALA A 128 12.35 12.12 20.65
N ASP A 129 12.01 11.44 19.57
CA ASP A 129 12.50 11.73 18.23
C ASP A 129 11.38 11.76 17.19
N ASN A 130 11.01 12.99 16.81
CA ASN A 130 10.04 13.30 15.75
C ASN A 130 10.70 13.88 14.49
N THR A 131 12.00 13.67 14.33
CA THR A 131 12.77 14.22 13.20
C THR A 131 12.30 13.62 11.87
N PRO A 132 12.13 14.42 10.80
CA PRO A 132 11.78 13.91 9.47
C PRO A 132 13.00 13.29 8.76
N TRP A 133 13.48 12.15 9.25
CA TRP A 133 14.71 11.52 8.76
C TRP A 133 14.69 11.16 7.28
N LEU A 134 13.54 10.77 6.72
CA LEU A 134 13.41 10.56 5.28
C LEU A 134 13.86 11.79 4.48
N THR A 135 13.41 13.00 4.87
CA THR A 135 13.81 14.24 4.20
C THR A 135 15.30 14.54 4.41
N LYS A 136 15.83 14.31 5.62
CA LYS A 136 17.26 14.54 5.90
C LYS A 136 18.17 13.58 5.12
N LEU A 137 17.81 12.31 5.02
CA LEU A 137 18.54 11.32 4.21
C LEU A 137 18.44 11.67 2.71
N ALA A 138 17.25 12.06 2.24
CA ALA A 138 17.03 12.48 0.85
C ALA A 138 17.84 13.73 0.46
N GLN A 139 18.19 14.60 1.41
CA GLN A 139 19.11 15.73 1.17
C GLN A 139 20.56 15.29 0.97
N GLN A 140 20.93 14.08 1.41
CA GLN A 140 22.30 13.55 1.36
C GLN A 140 22.52 12.54 0.22
N THR A 141 21.49 12.20 -0.53
CA THR A 141 21.58 11.37 -1.74
C THR A 141 21.05 12.12 -2.95
N ASP A 142 21.38 11.62 -4.14
CA ASP A 142 20.92 12.10 -5.43
C ASP A 142 20.02 11.08 -6.15
N LEU A 143 19.84 9.87 -5.59
CA LEU A 143 18.99 8.83 -6.14
C LEU A 143 18.21 8.12 -5.03
N LEU A 144 16.89 8.26 -5.08
CA LEU A 144 15.93 7.61 -4.20
C LEU A 144 15.03 6.68 -5.01
N ILE A 145 14.95 5.42 -4.59
CA ILE A 145 13.99 4.43 -5.08
C ILE A 145 12.91 4.25 -4.02
N THR A 146 11.66 4.06 -4.43
CA THR A 146 10.55 3.79 -3.51
C THR A 146 9.42 3.02 -4.18
N ASP A 147 8.46 2.57 -3.38
CA ASP A 147 7.27 1.87 -3.84
C ASP A 147 6.28 2.85 -4.48
N ASP A 148 5.75 2.52 -5.66
CA ASP A 148 4.70 3.29 -6.32
C ASP A 148 3.33 2.85 -5.81
N PHE A 149 2.81 3.60 -4.83
CA PHE A 149 1.52 3.33 -4.22
C PHE A 149 0.61 4.55 -4.35
N PRO A 150 -0.55 4.44 -5.03
CA PRO A 150 -1.41 5.58 -5.31
C PRO A 150 -2.33 5.85 -4.11
N GLY A 151 -1.79 6.48 -3.08
CA GLY A 151 -2.49 6.67 -1.81
C GLY A 151 -1.87 7.73 -0.91
N GLU A 152 -2.71 8.32 -0.05
CA GLU A 152 -2.27 9.24 1.00
C GLU A 152 -1.77 8.48 2.24
N PRO A 153 -0.63 8.88 2.84
CA PRO A 153 0.04 10.19 2.67
C PRO A 153 1.20 10.19 1.64
N THR A 154 1.44 9.09 0.94
CA THR A 154 2.59 8.87 0.05
C THR A 154 2.68 9.88 -1.07
N ASP A 155 1.57 10.18 -1.75
CA ASP A 155 1.52 11.19 -2.82
C ASP A 155 2.03 12.55 -2.34
N ARG A 156 1.64 12.94 -1.12
CA ARG A 156 2.07 14.21 -0.49
C ARG A 156 3.55 14.20 -0.13
N TRP A 157 4.05 13.08 0.39
CA TRP A 157 5.46 12.93 0.73
C TRP A 157 6.34 12.97 -0.52
N LEU A 158 5.96 12.27 -1.59
CA LEU A 158 6.66 12.31 -2.87
C LEU A 158 6.66 13.71 -3.49
N LYS A 159 5.53 14.42 -3.45
CA LYS A 159 5.45 15.83 -3.88
C LYS A 159 6.39 16.75 -3.09
N ARG A 160 6.58 16.50 -1.79
CA ARG A 160 7.52 17.27 -0.97
C ARG A 160 8.97 16.94 -1.30
N LEU A 161 9.29 15.67 -1.50
CA LEU A 161 10.64 15.23 -1.85
C LEU A 161 11.06 15.71 -3.25
N SER A 162 10.14 15.79 -4.22
CA SER A 162 10.43 16.30 -5.58
C SER A 162 10.73 17.80 -5.64
N LEU A 163 10.60 18.51 -4.52
CA LEU A 163 11.10 19.89 -4.37
C LEU A 163 12.63 19.93 -4.27
N LEU A 164 13.28 18.84 -3.82
CA LEU A 164 14.74 18.69 -3.79
C LEU A 164 15.27 18.53 -5.22
N LYS A 165 15.77 19.63 -5.81
CA LYS A 165 16.12 19.68 -7.25
C LYS A 165 17.31 18.81 -7.66
N HIS A 166 18.12 18.38 -6.70
CA HIS A 166 19.24 17.46 -6.91
C HIS A 166 18.82 15.98 -6.87
N LEU A 167 17.61 15.68 -6.38
CA LEU A 167 17.19 14.32 -6.10
C LEU A 167 16.42 13.73 -7.28
N THR A 168 16.95 12.62 -7.82
CA THR A 168 16.20 11.75 -8.72
C THR A 168 15.34 10.80 -7.90
N ILE A 169 14.05 10.70 -8.22
CA ILE A 169 13.12 9.79 -7.53
C ILE A 169 12.53 8.82 -8.54
N LEU A 170 12.77 7.53 -8.32
CA LEU A 170 12.16 6.43 -9.07
C LEU A 170 11.12 5.74 -8.18
N ALA A 171 9.87 5.72 -8.65
CA ALA A 171 8.81 4.94 -8.02
C ALA A 171 8.60 3.65 -8.80
N VAL A 172 8.46 2.53 -8.09
CA VAL A 172 8.38 1.19 -8.69
C VAL A 172 7.11 0.49 -8.22
N ASP A 173 6.27 0.02 -9.16
CA ASP A 173 5.07 -0.74 -8.82
C ASP A 173 5.43 -2.13 -8.27
N THR A 174 5.20 -2.29 -6.98
CA THR A 174 5.40 -3.52 -6.21
C THR A 174 4.10 -4.22 -5.81
N ALA A 175 2.95 -3.60 -6.10
CA ALA A 175 1.66 -3.94 -5.55
C ALA A 175 0.73 -4.64 -6.56
N CYS A 176 0.95 -4.46 -7.86
CA CYS A 176 0.17 -5.06 -8.92
C CYS A 176 0.97 -6.08 -9.75
N VAL A 177 0.31 -7.17 -10.16
CA VAL A 177 0.87 -8.12 -11.12
C VAL A 177 1.06 -7.44 -12.47
N VAL A 178 0.04 -6.71 -12.93
CA VAL A 178 0.17 -5.80 -14.08
C VAL A 178 0.52 -4.41 -13.56
N PRO A 179 1.68 -3.85 -13.92
CA PRO A 179 2.07 -2.52 -13.46
C PRO A 179 1.00 -1.47 -13.82
N MET A 180 0.63 -0.63 -12.86
CA MET A 180 -0.46 0.36 -12.99
C MET A 180 -0.28 1.24 -14.23
N GLN A 181 0.96 1.63 -14.56
CA GLN A 181 1.25 2.46 -15.73
C GLN A 181 0.92 1.78 -17.07
N LEU A 182 0.93 0.44 -17.14
CA LEU A 182 0.57 -0.31 -18.35
C LEU A 182 -0.95 -0.40 -18.56
N VAL A 183 -1.75 -0.12 -17.54
CA VAL A 183 -3.21 -0.08 -17.65
C VAL A 183 -3.68 1.09 -18.53
N GLY A 184 -2.91 2.19 -18.54
CA GLY A 184 -3.07 3.33 -19.44
C GLY A 184 -4.14 4.35 -19.07
N ARG A 185 -5.14 3.98 -18.24
CA ARG A 185 -6.19 4.88 -17.77
C ARG A 185 -6.96 4.33 -16.56
N ALA A 186 -7.73 5.17 -15.89
CA ALA A 186 -8.75 4.73 -14.94
C ALA A 186 -9.92 4.04 -15.68
N PHE A 187 -10.42 2.96 -15.09
CA PHE A 187 -11.63 2.27 -15.53
C PHE A 187 -12.70 2.38 -14.43
N ASP A 188 -13.96 2.50 -14.82
CA ASP A 188 -15.13 2.60 -13.92
C ASP A 188 -15.89 1.27 -13.78
N ARG A 189 -15.54 0.28 -14.61
CA ARG A 189 -16.26 -0.98 -14.74
C ARG A 189 -15.30 -2.16 -14.87
N ALA A 190 -15.50 -3.17 -14.03
CA ALA A 190 -14.67 -4.37 -13.98
C ALA A 190 -14.58 -5.13 -15.32
N PHE A 191 -15.67 -5.18 -16.11
CA PHE A 191 -15.62 -5.82 -17.44
C PHE A 191 -14.66 -5.12 -18.40
N ALA A 192 -14.68 -3.79 -18.43
CA ALA A 192 -13.81 -3.01 -19.31
C ALA A 192 -12.33 -3.11 -18.86
N PHE A 193 -12.08 -3.09 -17.55
CA PHE A 193 -10.75 -3.33 -17.00
C PHE A 193 -10.23 -4.73 -17.34
N ARG A 194 -11.07 -5.76 -17.17
CA ARG A 194 -10.74 -7.15 -17.49
C ARG A 194 -10.36 -7.32 -18.96
N ASP A 195 -11.11 -6.71 -19.87
CA ASP A 195 -10.83 -6.79 -21.30
C ASP A 195 -9.47 -6.14 -21.64
N ALA A 196 -9.22 -4.94 -21.10
CA ALA A 196 -7.98 -4.20 -21.33
C ALA A 196 -6.73 -4.89 -20.78
N THR A 197 -6.85 -5.61 -19.67
CA THR A 197 -5.71 -6.22 -18.95
C THR A 197 -5.50 -7.70 -19.25
N LYS A 198 -6.44 -8.36 -19.94
CA LYS A 198 -6.40 -9.82 -20.22
C LYS A 198 -5.11 -10.29 -20.89
N LYS A 199 -4.54 -9.51 -21.81
CA LYS A 199 -3.26 -9.87 -22.46
C LYS A 199 -2.09 -9.72 -21.49
N LEU A 200 -2.06 -8.62 -20.73
CA LEU A 200 -1.00 -8.31 -19.78
C LEU A 200 -0.90 -9.36 -18.65
N TYR A 201 -2.04 -9.84 -18.14
CA TYR A 201 -2.06 -10.93 -17.15
C TYR A 201 -1.55 -12.25 -17.74
N ARG A 202 -1.96 -12.61 -18.96
CA ARG A 202 -1.52 -13.85 -19.62
C ARG A 202 0.00 -13.91 -19.79
N GLU A 203 0.65 -12.78 -20.02
CA GLU A 203 2.11 -12.70 -20.16
C GLU A 203 2.86 -12.86 -18.83
N ARG A 204 2.19 -12.66 -17.69
CA ARG A 204 2.85 -12.52 -16.37
C ARG A 204 2.48 -13.62 -15.38
N LEU A 205 1.29 -14.20 -15.45
CA LEU A 205 0.78 -15.13 -14.45
C LEU A 205 1.62 -16.40 -14.27
N ASP A 206 2.16 -16.94 -15.37
CA ASP A 206 2.98 -18.15 -15.34
C ASP A 206 4.48 -17.86 -15.25
N ARG A 207 4.88 -16.58 -15.35
CA ARG A 207 6.28 -16.17 -15.31
C ARG A 207 6.80 -16.25 -13.87
N ALA A 208 7.85 -17.02 -13.65
CA ALA A 208 8.59 -16.96 -12.40
C ALA A 208 9.25 -15.58 -12.24
N TRP A 209 9.21 -15.01 -11.04
CA TRP A 209 9.93 -13.78 -10.76
C TRP A 209 11.44 -14.01 -10.95
N PRO A 210 12.14 -13.22 -11.79
CA PRO A 210 13.58 -13.34 -11.94
C PRO A 210 14.29 -13.13 -10.60
N LYS A 211 15.26 -13.98 -10.28
CA LYS A 211 16.11 -13.74 -9.11
C LYS A 211 17.17 -12.72 -9.47
N THR A 212 17.26 -11.64 -8.71
CA THR A 212 18.36 -10.68 -8.81
C THR A 212 19.58 -11.31 -8.13
N SER A 213 20.66 -11.53 -8.91
CA SER A 213 21.96 -12.01 -8.41
C SER A 213 22.84 -10.89 -7.86
N GLU A 214 22.52 -9.64 -8.21
CA GLU A 214 23.39 -8.51 -7.95
C GLU A 214 23.44 -8.17 -6.46
N THR A 215 24.64 -8.22 -5.92
CA THR A 215 24.92 -7.82 -4.54
C THR A 215 25.48 -6.40 -4.55
N PRO A 216 24.76 -5.41 -4.03
CA PRO A 216 25.24 -4.04 -3.98
C PRO A 216 26.39 -3.89 -2.99
N ARG A 217 27.18 -2.82 -3.09
CA ARG A 217 28.16 -2.47 -2.06
C ARG A 217 27.44 -2.26 -0.72
N PHE A 218 28.05 -2.76 0.36
CA PHE A 218 27.50 -2.59 1.69
C PHE A 218 27.65 -1.12 2.14
N PHE A 219 26.60 -0.56 2.75
CA PHE A 219 26.69 0.74 3.43
C PHE A 219 27.22 0.55 4.85
N ASP A 220 28.50 0.87 5.04
CA ASP A 220 29.26 0.68 6.28
C ASP A 220 29.21 1.89 7.24
N LYS A 221 28.69 3.02 6.78
CA LYS A 221 28.60 4.26 7.56
C LYS A 221 27.44 4.19 8.58
N THR A 222 27.55 4.99 9.63
CA THR A 222 26.48 5.16 10.62
C THR A 222 25.35 6.00 10.05
N VAL A 223 24.11 5.57 10.28
CA VAL A 223 22.93 6.42 10.03
C VAL A 223 22.81 7.51 11.11
N PRO A 224 22.25 8.68 10.80
CA PRO A 224 22.25 9.83 11.72
C PRO A 224 21.20 9.76 12.84
N PHE A 225 20.61 8.57 13.08
CA PHE A 225 19.57 8.32 14.07
C PHE A 225 19.77 6.96 14.73
N ASP A 226 19.12 6.74 15.87
CA ASP A 226 19.10 5.46 16.54
C ASP A 226 18.16 4.50 15.81
N ALA A 227 18.72 3.62 14.98
CA ALA A 227 17.95 2.64 14.24
C ALA A 227 17.47 1.55 15.20
N LEU A 228 16.15 1.32 15.26
CA LEU A 228 15.56 0.37 16.20
C LEU A 228 16.00 -1.07 15.85
N ASP A 229 16.44 -1.83 16.85
CA ASP A 229 16.66 -3.27 16.73
C ASP A 229 15.33 -4.03 16.91
N CYS A 230 14.58 -4.20 15.83
CA CYS A 230 13.27 -4.85 15.80
C CYS A 230 13.35 -6.36 16.12
N GLU A 231 14.52 -6.99 16.05
CA GLU A 231 14.67 -8.41 16.41
C GLU A 231 14.58 -8.63 17.92
N HIS A 232 15.15 -7.71 18.69
CA HIS A 232 15.21 -7.77 20.16
C HIS A 232 14.19 -6.84 20.85
N GLU A 233 13.65 -5.86 20.14
CA GLU A 233 12.61 -4.97 20.67
C GLU A 233 11.26 -5.69 20.82
N ASN A 234 10.58 -5.48 21.94
CA ASN A 234 9.18 -5.86 22.08
C ASN A 234 8.29 -4.82 21.37
N PRO A 235 7.52 -5.19 20.32
CA PRO A 235 6.75 -4.21 19.54
C PRO A 235 5.72 -3.45 20.38
N TYR A 236 5.16 -4.07 21.43
CA TYR A 236 4.20 -3.41 22.33
C TYR A 236 4.86 -2.35 23.23
N GLN A 237 6.11 -2.58 23.64
CA GLN A 237 6.90 -1.59 24.38
C GLN A 237 7.41 -0.47 23.47
N ALA A 238 7.69 -0.80 22.20
CA ALA A 238 8.10 0.20 21.21
C ALA A 238 7.00 1.24 20.97
N VAL A 239 5.76 0.77 20.72
CA VAL A 239 4.63 1.67 20.43
C VAL A 239 4.22 2.55 21.60
N SER A 240 4.47 2.14 22.85
CA SER A 240 4.17 2.99 24.01
C SER A 240 4.98 4.29 24.01
N ARG A 241 6.11 4.33 23.29
CA ARG A 241 6.95 5.53 23.10
C ARG A 241 6.43 6.47 22.00
N CYS A 242 5.53 6.00 21.14
CA CYS A 242 4.98 6.74 19.99
C CYS A 242 3.81 7.66 20.39
N GLN A 243 3.59 8.73 19.62
CA GLN A 243 2.46 9.64 19.79
C GLN A 243 1.32 9.24 18.85
N ILE A 244 0.73 8.07 19.10
CA ILE A 244 -0.30 7.44 18.25
C ILE A 244 -1.55 7.11 19.07
N ASP A 245 -2.64 6.70 18.43
CA ASP A 245 -3.89 6.34 19.10
C ASP A 245 -3.80 4.95 19.78
N PRO A 246 -3.77 4.88 21.13
CA PRO A 246 -3.72 3.60 21.84
C PRO A 246 -5.12 2.96 21.98
N MET A 247 -6.20 3.66 21.61
CA MET A 247 -7.57 3.15 21.74
C MET A 247 -7.95 2.19 20.61
N VAL A 248 -7.11 2.05 19.59
CA VAL A 248 -7.24 1.03 18.55
C VAL A 248 -6.15 -0.03 18.77
N PRO A 249 -6.44 -1.08 19.55
CA PRO A 249 -5.42 -2.02 19.99
C PRO A 249 -4.97 -2.97 18.88
N PRO A 250 -3.77 -3.56 19.01
CA PRO A 250 -3.29 -4.64 18.15
C PRO A 250 -4.26 -5.82 18.06
N VAL A 251 -4.27 -6.47 16.90
CA VAL A 251 -5.09 -7.66 16.67
C VAL A 251 -4.28 -8.88 17.08
N ALA A 252 -4.67 -9.55 18.17
CA ALA A 252 -3.93 -10.68 18.72
C ALA A 252 -3.77 -11.85 17.72
N ASP A 253 -4.82 -12.15 16.96
CA ASP A 253 -4.88 -13.33 16.08
C ASP A 253 -4.33 -13.07 14.66
N THR A 254 -3.80 -11.89 14.39
CA THR A 254 -3.22 -11.54 13.07
C THR A 254 -1.88 -10.86 13.26
N ILE A 255 -0.84 -11.70 13.29
CA ILE A 255 0.56 -11.30 13.42
C ILE A 255 1.07 -10.78 12.07
N GLY A 256 1.75 -9.64 12.07
CA GLY A 256 2.38 -9.07 10.89
C GLY A 256 3.68 -9.76 10.49
N GLY A 257 4.19 -9.41 9.31
CA GLY A 257 5.43 -9.94 8.76
C GLY A 257 5.25 -10.94 7.63
N THR A 258 6.33 -11.13 6.88
CA THR A 258 6.39 -11.98 5.69
C THR A 258 6.18 -13.45 6.05
N ARG A 259 6.71 -13.89 7.20
CA ARG A 259 6.61 -15.27 7.69
C ARG A 259 5.17 -15.63 8.02
N ALA A 260 4.50 -14.79 8.82
CA ALA A 260 3.08 -14.99 9.17
C ALA A 260 2.16 -14.87 7.94
N GLY A 261 2.45 -13.92 7.05
CA GLY A 261 1.70 -13.74 5.80
C GLY A 261 1.76 -14.96 4.89
N TYR A 262 2.95 -15.49 4.64
CA TYR A 262 3.11 -16.69 3.80
C TYR A 262 2.59 -17.96 4.46
N GLN A 263 2.71 -18.11 5.78
CA GLN A 263 2.07 -19.22 6.50
C GLN A 263 0.55 -19.23 6.26
N ARG A 264 -0.11 -18.09 6.47
CA ARG A 264 -1.56 -17.96 6.24
C ARG A 264 -1.95 -18.25 4.80
N TRP A 265 -1.14 -17.78 3.86
CA TRP A 265 -1.34 -18.04 2.44
C TRP A 265 -1.25 -19.53 2.12
N ASP A 266 -0.22 -20.22 2.61
CA ASP A 266 -0.03 -21.65 2.36
C ASP A 266 -1.17 -22.49 2.97
N GLU A 267 -1.64 -22.14 4.16
CA GLU A 267 -2.82 -22.75 4.78
C GLU A 267 -4.10 -22.57 3.93
N PHE A 268 -4.32 -21.35 3.41
CA PHE A 268 -5.44 -21.08 2.52
C PHE A 268 -5.33 -21.86 1.21
N LEU A 269 -4.16 -21.81 0.56
CA LEU A 269 -3.88 -22.44 -0.72
C LEU A 269 -4.05 -23.96 -0.67
N ASN A 270 -3.70 -24.59 0.46
CA ASN A 270 -3.76 -26.04 0.62
C ASN A 270 -5.10 -26.56 1.14
N SER A 271 -5.84 -25.78 1.93
CA SER A 271 -7.01 -26.29 2.67
C SER A 271 -8.36 -25.63 2.33
N ARG A 272 -8.35 -24.38 1.84
CA ARG A 272 -9.57 -23.56 1.70
C ARG A 272 -9.85 -23.10 0.28
N ILE A 273 -8.83 -22.90 -0.56
CA ILE A 273 -8.98 -22.32 -1.91
C ILE A 273 -9.97 -23.07 -2.80
N ALA A 274 -10.06 -24.41 -2.67
CA ALA A 274 -10.98 -25.24 -3.43
C ALA A 274 -12.47 -24.93 -3.14
N ARG A 275 -12.78 -24.47 -1.91
CA ARG A 275 -14.15 -24.11 -1.49
C ARG A 275 -14.43 -22.61 -1.62
N TYR A 276 -13.40 -21.81 -1.92
CA TYR A 276 -13.52 -20.35 -1.99
C TYR A 276 -14.63 -19.89 -2.93
N ALA A 277 -14.66 -20.42 -4.16
CA ALA A 277 -15.62 -20.00 -5.18
C ALA A 277 -17.09 -20.19 -4.75
N SER A 278 -17.41 -21.30 -4.09
CA SER A 278 -18.79 -21.64 -3.70
C SER A 278 -19.20 -21.09 -2.34
N LYS A 279 -18.25 -20.71 -1.47
CA LYS A 279 -18.54 -20.34 -0.07
C LYS A 279 -18.13 -18.91 0.32
N ARG A 280 -17.36 -18.17 -0.48
CA ARG A 280 -16.84 -16.81 -0.15
C ARG A 280 -17.88 -15.75 0.25
N ASN A 281 -19.17 -15.98 0.01
CA ASN A 281 -20.24 -15.05 0.37
C ASN A 281 -20.81 -15.30 1.76
N ASP A 282 -20.50 -16.44 2.38
CA ASP A 282 -20.97 -16.77 3.72
C ASP A 282 -20.07 -16.11 4.78
N PRO A 283 -20.52 -15.04 5.46
CA PRO A 283 -19.70 -14.35 6.44
C PRO A 283 -19.45 -15.16 7.72
N CYS A 284 -20.20 -16.25 7.93
CA CYS A 284 -19.99 -17.16 9.06
C CYS A 284 -18.99 -18.29 8.71
N GLY A 285 -18.64 -18.44 7.43
CA GLY A 285 -17.74 -19.48 6.95
C GLY A 285 -16.26 -19.08 7.01
N ASP A 286 -15.39 -20.00 7.44
CA ASP A 286 -13.94 -19.81 7.39
C ASP A 286 -13.36 -20.28 6.04
N VAL A 287 -13.63 -19.50 5.00
CA VAL A 287 -13.18 -19.81 3.63
C VAL A 287 -12.43 -18.66 2.95
N SER A 288 -12.46 -17.45 3.51
CA SER A 288 -11.66 -16.32 3.01
C SER A 288 -10.16 -16.59 3.18
N SER A 289 -9.33 -16.03 2.30
CA SER A 289 -7.88 -16.08 2.46
C SER A 289 -7.39 -15.23 3.64
N ARG A 290 -8.15 -14.19 4.00
CA ARG A 290 -7.78 -13.20 5.03
C ARG A 290 -6.38 -12.62 4.81
N MET A 291 -6.03 -12.42 3.53
CA MET A 291 -4.73 -11.93 3.07
C MET A 291 -4.66 -10.42 2.86
N SER A 292 -5.78 -9.69 2.99
CA SER A 292 -5.85 -8.28 2.66
C SER A 292 -4.89 -7.41 3.47
N ALA A 293 -4.74 -7.68 4.78
CA ALA A 293 -3.78 -6.97 5.62
C ALA A 293 -2.31 -7.16 5.16
N TYR A 294 -1.93 -8.37 4.79
CA TYR A 294 -0.57 -8.66 4.30
C TYR A 294 -0.31 -8.08 2.90
N LEU A 295 -1.33 -8.07 2.04
CA LEU A 295 -1.25 -7.42 0.73
C LEU A 295 -1.17 -5.89 0.85
N HIS A 296 -1.94 -5.29 1.77
CA HIS A 296 -1.96 -3.86 2.03
C HIS A 296 -0.58 -3.33 2.45
N TYR A 297 0.05 -4.02 3.40
CA TYR A 297 1.40 -3.69 3.87
C TYR A 297 2.51 -4.37 3.04
N GLY A 298 2.17 -4.97 1.89
CA GLY A 298 3.11 -5.60 0.96
C GLY A 298 4.06 -6.62 1.59
N MET A 299 3.62 -7.28 2.66
CA MET A 299 4.34 -8.34 3.38
C MET A 299 4.37 -9.65 2.60
N VAL A 300 3.52 -9.79 1.58
CA VAL A 300 3.51 -10.91 0.63
C VAL A 300 3.52 -10.39 -0.79
N SER A 301 4.11 -11.16 -1.70
CA SER A 301 4.14 -10.82 -3.13
C SER A 301 2.79 -11.11 -3.80
N PRO A 302 2.11 -10.10 -4.39
CA PRO A 302 0.92 -10.35 -5.19
C PRO A 302 1.24 -11.18 -6.43
N MET A 303 2.45 -11.07 -7.00
CA MET A 303 2.92 -11.89 -8.11
C MET A 303 3.00 -13.37 -7.72
N ARG A 304 3.56 -13.70 -6.56
CA ARG A 304 3.64 -15.06 -6.03
C ARG A 304 2.26 -15.64 -5.77
N LEU A 305 1.40 -14.88 -5.07
CA LEU A 305 0.04 -15.29 -4.76
C LEU A 305 -0.75 -15.58 -6.04
N ALA A 306 -0.68 -14.69 -7.03
CA ALA A 306 -1.36 -14.86 -8.32
C ALA A 306 -0.84 -16.08 -9.08
N ARG A 307 0.48 -16.26 -9.18
CA ARG A 307 1.10 -17.42 -9.84
C ARG A 307 0.68 -18.75 -9.20
N GLN A 308 0.70 -18.84 -7.87
CA GLN A 308 0.31 -20.05 -7.14
C GLN A 308 -1.20 -20.32 -7.23
N ALA A 309 -2.04 -19.28 -7.18
CA ALA A 309 -3.49 -19.42 -7.42
C ALA A 309 -3.80 -19.87 -8.85
N ASN A 310 -3.04 -19.39 -9.85
CA ASN A 310 -3.16 -19.81 -11.24
C ASN A 310 -2.83 -21.29 -11.41
N GLN A 311 -1.76 -21.77 -10.76
CA GLN A 311 -1.40 -23.19 -10.75
C GLN A 311 -2.50 -24.08 -10.12
N LYS A 312 -3.23 -23.56 -9.13
CA LYS A 312 -4.40 -24.23 -8.54
C LYS A 312 -5.69 -24.04 -9.35
N LYS A 313 -5.65 -23.33 -10.48
CA LYS A 313 -6.82 -22.96 -11.31
C LYS A 313 -7.93 -22.26 -10.50
N ALA A 314 -7.54 -21.44 -9.54
CA ALA A 314 -8.45 -20.75 -8.65
C ALA A 314 -9.00 -19.46 -9.28
N GLU A 315 -9.74 -19.59 -10.38
CA GLU A 315 -10.22 -18.46 -11.20
C GLU A 315 -10.97 -17.41 -10.39
N LYS A 316 -11.84 -17.83 -9.46
CA LYS A 316 -12.61 -16.87 -8.66
C LYS A 316 -11.74 -16.10 -7.66
N TYR A 317 -10.67 -16.69 -7.14
CA TYR A 317 -9.72 -15.98 -6.31
C TYR A 317 -8.91 -14.98 -7.12
N LEU A 318 -8.46 -15.38 -8.32
CA LEU A 318 -7.75 -14.51 -9.25
C LEU A 318 -8.61 -13.32 -9.70
N ASP A 319 -9.92 -13.51 -9.92
CA ASP A 319 -10.83 -12.41 -10.26
C ASP A 319 -10.86 -11.35 -9.16
N GLU A 320 -10.89 -11.73 -7.89
CA GLU A 320 -10.87 -10.80 -6.75
C GLU A 320 -9.49 -10.15 -6.57
N LEU A 321 -8.41 -10.93 -6.69
CA LEU A 321 -7.03 -10.43 -6.51
C LEU A 321 -6.56 -9.52 -7.67
N LEU A 322 -6.94 -9.83 -8.90
CA LEU A 322 -6.45 -9.15 -10.09
C LEU A 322 -7.45 -8.14 -10.62
N ILE A 323 -8.71 -8.54 -10.81
CA ILE A 323 -9.69 -7.66 -11.45
C ILE A 323 -10.19 -6.63 -10.46
N TRP A 324 -10.69 -7.04 -9.29
CA TRP A 324 -11.27 -6.08 -8.35
C TRP A 324 -10.21 -5.23 -7.64
N ARG A 325 -9.15 -5.86 -7.12
CA ARG A 325 -8.08 -5.12 -6.43
C ARG A 325 -7.28 -4.25 -7.39
N GLU A 326 -6.77 -4.76 -8.51
CA GLU A 326 -5.92 -3.92 -9.39
C GLU A 326 -6.74 -2.88 -10.17
N LEU A 327 -8.05 -3.09 -10.36
CA LEU A 327 -8.95 -2.01 -10.82
C LEU A 327 -8.91 -0.83 -9.87
N ALA A 328 -9.01 -1.07 -8.56
CA ALA A 328 -8.98 -0.01 -7.55
C ALA A 328 -7.63 0.71 -7.51
N TYR A 329 -6.52 -0.03 -7.61
CA TYR A 329 -5.17 0.54 -7.72
C TYR A 329 -5.02 1.40 -8.99
N GLY A 330 -5.40 0.87 -10.15
CA GLY A 330 -5.39 1.62 -11.41
C GLY A 330 -6.30 2.86 -11.35
N TYR A 331 -7.48 2.75 -10.75
CA TYR A 331 -8.38 3.89 -10.56
C TYR A 331 -7.70 4.99 -9.75
N CYS A 332 -7.19 4.66 -8.56
CA CYS A 332 -6.54 5.65 -7.68
C CYS A 332 -5.28 6.25 -8.31
N PHE A 333 -4.52 5.46 -9.08
CA PHE A 333 -3.34 5.91 -9.80
C PHE A 333 -3.64 6.99 -10.84
N TYR A 334 -4.74 6.84 -11.60
CA TYR A 334 -5.12 7.78 -12.66
C TYR A 334 -6.11 8.87 -12.21
N LYS A 335 -6.70 8.78 -11.02
CA LYS A 335 -7.73 9.72 -10.51
C LYS A 335 -7.36 10.33 -9.17
N GLY A 336 -6.60 11.42 -9.15
CA GLY A 336 -6.17 12.05 -7.89
C GLY A 336 -7.28 12.54 -6.95
N ASP A 337 -8.53 12.64 -7.41
CA ASP A 337 -9.70 13.07 -6.63
C ASP A 337 -10.57 11.90 -6.12
N TYR A 338 -10.08 10.64 -6.16
CA TYR A 338 -10.81 9.40 -5.79
C TYR A 338 -11.49 9.40 -4.39
N ARG A 339 -11.19 10.38 -3.54
CA ARG A 339 -11.77 10.56 -2.19
C ARG A 339 -13.02 11.43 -2.15
N SER A 340 -13.41 11.99 -3.30
CA SER A 340 -14.51 12.95 -3.42
C SER A 340 -15.73 12.29 -4.05
N THR A 341 -16.91 12.69 -3.58
CA THR A 341 -18.18 12.29 -4.21
C THR A 341 -18.25 12.71 -5.68
N SER A 342 -17.53 13.76 -6.09
CA SER A 342 -17.43 14.21 -7.48
C SER A 342 -16.91 13.17 -8.47
N THR A 343 -16.30 12.10 -7.98
CA THR A 343 -15.78 11.00 -8.81
C THR A 343 -16.82 9.95 -9.16
N LEU A 344 -17.99 10.00 -8.51
CA LEU A 344 -19.10 9.09 -8.79
C LEU A 344 -19.69 9.37 -10.18
N PRO A 345 -20.28 8.35 -10.83
CA PRO A 345 -20.99 8.54 -12.09
C PRO A 345 -22.12 9.58 -11.97
N ASN A 346 -22.36 10.34 -13.04
CA ASN A 346 -23.39 11.40 -13.05
C ASN A 346 -24.78 10.89 -12.62
N TRP A 347 -25.20 9.70 -13.08
CA TRP A 347 -26.49 9.14 -12.69
C TRP A 347 -26.61 8.91 -11.17
N ALA A 348 -25.50 8.57 -10.50
CA ALA A 348 -25.48 8.37 -9.06
C ALA A 348 -25.51 9.71 -8.33
N LEU A 349 -24.76 10.71 -8.81
CA LEU A 349 -24.81 12.08 -8.30
C LEU A 349 -26.21 12.68 -8.43
N ASP A 350 -26.83 12.55 -9.60
CA ASP A 350 -28.19 13.06 -9.87
C ASP A 350 -29.21 12.42 -8.92
N SER A 351 -29.13 11.10 -8.72
CA SER A 351 -29.99 10.39 -7.77
C SER A 351 -29.75 10.86 -6.33
N LEU A 352 -28.49 10.97 -5.89
CA LEU A 352 -28.16 11.46 -4.55
C LEU A 352 -28.67 12.89 -4.31
N HIS A 353 -28.58 13.77 -5.32
CA HIS A 353 -29.08 15.14 -5.24
C HIS A 353 -30.60 15.20 -5.17
N GLN A 354 -31.31 14.39 -5.96
CA GLN A 354 -32.77 14.32 -5.95
C GLN A 354 -33.31 13.91 -4.57
N HIS A 355 -32.62 13.01 -3.89
CA HIS A 355 -33.02 12.47 -2.58
C HIS A 355 -32.37 13.17 -1.38
N MET A 356 -31.66 14.29 -1.61
CA MET A 356 -30.89 14.97 -0.57
C MET A 356 -31.75 15.50 0.59
N HIS A 357 -33.03 15.79 0.35
CA HIS A 357 -33.96 16.34 1.35
C HIS A 357 -34.93 15.31 1.92
N ASP A 358 -34.83 14.05 1.53
CA ASP A 358 -35.69 12.98 2.05
C ASP A 358 -35.52 12.85 3.57
N PRO A 359 -36.58 12.60 4.35
CA PRO A 359 -36.43 12.35 5.78
C PRO A 359 -35.64 11.06 6.02
N ARG A 360 -34.65 11.11 6.92
CA ARG A 360 -33.87 9.93 7.34
C ARG A 360 -34.53 9.29 8.55
N GLU A 361 -34.67 7.96 8.54
CA GLU A 361 -35.26 7.21 9.67
C GLU A 361 -34.43 7.33 10.95
N ALA A 362 -33.11 7.47 10.81
CA ALA A 362 -32.18 7.71 11.90
C ALA A 362 -31.02 8.58 11.40
N ILE A 363 -30.47 9.41 12.30
CA ILE A 363 -29.18 10.07 12.08
C ILE A 363 -28.33 9.75 13.31
N TYR A 364 -27.21 9.07 13.11
CA TYR A 364 -26.31 8.71 14.20
C TYR A 364 -25.16 9.69 14.30
N SER A 365 -24.62 9.86 15.51
CA SER A 365 -23.32 10.52 15.68
C SER A 365 -22.20 9.60 15.21
N TRP A 366 -21.04 10.18 14.90
CA TRP A 366 -19.87 9.39 14.55
C TRP A 366 -19.49 8.41 15.67
N GLU A 367 -19.56 8.82 16.94
CA GLU A 367 -19.24 7.98 18.10
C GLU A 367 -20.18 6.78 18.22
N THR A 368 -21.47 6.98 17.91
CA THR A 368 -22.48 5.91 17.91
C THR A 368 -22.14 4.86 16.87
N LEU A 369 -21.79 5.30 15.65
CA LEU A 369 -21.35 4.43 14.58
C LEU A 369 -20.03 3.75 14.92
N ALA A 370 -19.03 4.50 15.38
CA ALA A 370 -17.70 3.98 15.71
C ALA A 370 -17.73 2.87 16.77
N ARG A 371 -18.67 2.94 17.72
CA ARG A 371 -18.86 1.95 18.79
C ARG A 371 -19.82 0.80 18.44
N GLY A 372 -20.46 0.82 17.26
CA GLY A 372 -21.43 -0.20 16.88
C GLY A 372 -22.68 -0.16 17.76
N GLN A 373 -23.25 1.03 17.98
CA GLN A 373 -24.38 1.26 18.88
C GLN A 373 -25.63 1.78 18.16
N THR A 374 -25.88 1.27 16.95
CA THR A 374 -27.08 1.59 16.17
C THR A 374 -28.27 0.70 16.58
N ARG A 375 -29.45 0.96 16.01
CA ARG A 375 -30.62 0.07 16.12
C ARG A 375 -30.48 -1.22 15.29
N ASP A 376 -29.52 -1.30 14.37
CA ASP A 376 -29.29 -2.47 13.52
C ASP A 376 -28.22 -3.38 14.15
N ALA A 377 -28.67 -4.53 14.66
CA ALA A 377 -27.79 -5.51 15.30
C ALA A 377 -26.76 -6.13 14.35
N LEU A 378 -27.09 -6.32 13.06
CA LEU A 378 -26.15 -6.86 12.08
C LEU A 378 -25.07 -5.83 11.78
N TRP A 379 -25.44 -4.56 11.59
CA TRP A 379 -24.47 -3.49 11.38
C TRP A 379 -23.53 -3.33 12.58
N ASN A 380 -24.09 -3.37 13.80
CA ASN A 380 -23.30 -3.34 15.03
C ASN A 380 -22.30 -4.50 15.10
N ALA A 381 -22.70 -5.72 14.71
CA ALA A 381 -21.79 -6.87 14.66
C ALA A 381 -20.66 -6.66 13.65
N CYS A 382 -20.95 -6.08 12.48
CA CYS A 382 -19.94 -5.73 11.48
C CYS A 382 -18.91 -4.73 12.04
N GLN A 383 -19.39 -3.65 12.67
CA GLN A 383 -18.51 -2.65 13.28
C GLN A 383 -17.67 -3.25 14.42
N LEU A 384 -18.28 -4.07 15.28
CA LEU A 384 -17.57 -4.76 16.35
C LEU A 384 -16.52 -5.75 15.82
N SER A 385 -16.75 -6.37 14.66
CA SER A 385 -15.75 -7.19 13.97
C SER A 385 -14.53 -6.35 13.58
N LEU A 386 -14.72 -5.17 12.99
CA LEU A 386 -13.62 -4.25 12.69
C LEU A 386 -12.86 -3.85 13.97
N LEU A 387 -13.58 -3.53 15.04
CA LEU A 387 -12.98 -3.14 16.32
C LEU A 387 -12.14 -4.26 16.92
N ARG A 388 -12.58 -5.52 16.84
CA ARG A 388 -11.88 -6.66 17.48
C ARG A 388 -10.83 -7.29 16.60
N HIS A 389 -11.16 -7.52 15.34
CA HIS A 389 -10.35 -8.33 14.42
C HIS A 389 -9.58 -7.50 13.40
N GLY A 390 -9.85 -6.20 13.30
CA GLY A 390 -9.23 -5.34 12.30
C GLY A 390 -9.53 -5.75 10.86
N GLU A 391 -10.59 -6.55 10.65
CA GLU A 391 -11.00 -7.09 9.36
C GLU A 391 -12.53 -7.19 9.34
N LEU A 392 -13.12 -6.94 8.17
CA LEU A 392 -14.53 -7.16 7.91
C LEU A 392 -14.69 -8.00 6.66
N HIS A 393 -15.46 -9.08 6.77
CA HIS A 393 -15.72 -9.98 5.66
C HIS A 393 -16.38 -9.22 4.49
N ASN A 394 -15.86 -9.42 3.27
CA ASN A 394 -16.20 -8.60 2.09
C ASN A 394 -17.71 -8.46 1.85
N ASN A 395 -18.47 -9.57 1.96
CA ASN A 395 -19.91 -9.54 1.70
C ASN A 395 -20.66 -8.58 2.66
N VAL A 396 -20.27 -8.56 3.94
CA VAL A 396 -20.90 -7.68 4.93
C VAL A 396 -20.27 -6.29 4.97
N ARG A 397 -19.08 -6.08 4.40
CA ARG A 397 -18.48 -4.75 4.20
C ARG A 397 -19.36 -3.88 3.30
N MET A 398 -19.98 -4.46 2.28
CA MET A 398 -20.95 -3.77 1.41
C MET A 398 -22.21 -3.35 2.18
N THR A 399 -22.78 -4.24 2.98
CA THR A 399 -23.93 -3.92 3.85
C THR A 399 -23.57 -2.81 4.82
N TRP A 400 -22.45 -2.96 5.53
CA TRP A 400 -21.94 -1.98 6.48
C TRP A 400 -21.74 -0.59 5.85
N GLY A 401 -21.12 -0.53 4.67
CA GLY A 401 -20.86 0.73 3.97
C GLY A 401 -22.13 1.40 3.44
N LYS A 402 -23.06 0.62 2.85
CA LYS A 402 -24.32 1.16 2.31
C LYS A 402 -25.20 1.77 3.39
N SER A 403 -25.25 1.17 4.59
CA SER A 403 -26.10 1.67 5.68
C SER A 403 -25.71 3.08 6.14
N ILE A 404 -24.41 3.44 6.09
CA ILE A 404 -23.94 4.74 6.58
C ILE A 404 -24.59 5.90 5.81
N LEU A 405 -24.82 5.76 4.50
CA LEU A 405 -25.48 6.79 3.69
C LEU A 405 -26.88 7.16 4.20
N GLN A 406 -27.61 6.19 4.75
CA GLN A 406 -28.96 6.39 5.27
C GLN A 406 -28.98 7.03 6.65
N TRP A 407 -27.84 7.04 7.35
CA TRP A 407 -27.72 7.47 8.75
C TRP A 407 -26.88 8.73 8.94
N THR A 408 -26.52 9.40 7.84
CA THR A 408 -25.82 10.68 7.83
C THR A 408 -26.67 11.77 7.17
N LYS A 409 -26.23 13.02 7.35
CA LYS A 409 -26.93 14.19 6.84
C LYS A 409 -26.77 14.38 5.33
N SER A 410 -25.66 13.91 4.75
CA SER A 410 -25.37 14.05 3.32
C SER A 410 -24.47 12.92 2.79
N PRO A 411 -24.41 12.73 1.46
CA PRO A 411 -23.49 11.79 0.83
C PRO A 411 -22.02 12.08 1.13
N GLU A 412 -21.63 13.36 1.24
CA GLU A 412 -20.26 13.77 1.57
C GLU A 412 -19.89 13.34 2.99
N GLN A 413 -20.80 13.56 3.95
CA GLN A 413 -20.59 13.09 5.31
C GLN A 413 -20.56 11.56 5.38
N ALA A 414 -21.41 10.88 4.60
CA ALA A 414 -21.39 9.42 4.51
C ALA A 414 -20.03 8.90 4.06
N LEU A 415 -19.51 9.47 2.96
CA LEU A 415 -18.22 9.10 2.39
C LEU A 415 -17.08 9.38 3.38
N GLU A 416 -17.07 10.56 4.02
CA GLU A 416 -16.07 10.91 5.02
C GLU A 416 -16.05 9.89 6.17
N TRP A 417 -17.22 9.52 6.69
CA TRP A 417 -17.33 8.62 7.84
C TRP A 417 -17.02 7.16 7.47
N ILE A 418 -17.46 6.69 6.30
CA ILE A 418 -17.08 5.36 5.79
C ILE A 418 -15.56 5.27 5.69
N ILE A 419 -14.91 6.30 5.10
CA ILE A 419 -13.45 6.37 4.96
C ILE A 419 -12.78 6.38 6.34
N ASP A 420 -13.21 7.23 7.28
CA ASP A 420 -12.59 7.32 8.60
C ASP A 420 -12.70 6.00 9.38
N LEU A 421 -13.92 5.43 9.47
CA LEU A 421 -14.14 4.18 10.18
C LEU A 421 -13.32 3.03 9.56
N ASN A 422 -13.29 2.95 8.23
CA ASN A 422 -12.53 1.93 7.52
C ASN A 422 -11.03 2.06 7.79
N HIS A 423 -10.47 3.26 7.61
CA HIS A 423 -9.04 3.50 7.77
C HIS A 423 -8.54 3.40 9.20
N ARG A 424 -9.40 3.77 10.16
CA ARG A 424 -9.08 3.72 11.58
C ARG A 424 -8.98 2.28 12.07
N TYR A 425 -9.96 1.44 11.70
CA TYR A 425 -10.10 0.12 12.30
C TYR A 425 -9.61 -1.04 11.43
N ALA A 426 -9.76 -0.98 10.10
CA ALA A 426 -9.34 -2.10 9.26
C ALA A 426 -7.81 -2.09 9.05
N LEU A 427 -7.15 -3.23 9.31
CA LEU A 427 -5.73 -3.44 8.97
C LEU A 427 -5.48 -3.27 7.47
N ASP A 428 -6.48 -3.59 6.64
CA ASP A 428 -6.45 -3.40 5.18
C ASP A 428 -7.07 -2.07 4.70
N GLY A 429 -7.35 -1.15 5.62
CA GLY A 429 -7.81 0.20 5.27
C GLY A 429 -6.66 1.09 4.79
N ARG A 430 -6.98 2.27 4.26
CA ARG A 430 -6.03 3.24 3.65
C ARG A 430 -5.36 2.69 2.41
N ASP A 431 -6.10 1.82 1.72
CA ASP A 431 -5.67 1.14 0.52
C ASP A 431 -6.50 1.66 -0.66
N PRO A 432 -5.97 1.66 -1.90
CA PRO A 432 -6.78 1.88 -3.09
C PRO A 432 -8.06 1.04 -3.12
N ALA A 433 -8.00 -0.22 -2.65
CA ALA A 433 -9.16 -1.10 -2.53
C ALA A 433 -10.23 -0.61 -1.54
N SER A 434 -9.95 0.39 -0.71
CA SER A 434 -10.95 1.05 0.14
C SER A 434 -11.85 2.03 -0.62
N TYR A 435 -11.40 2.51 -1.79
CA TYR A 435 -12.11 3.51 -2.58
C TYR A 435 -12.73 2.95 -3.86
N GLY A 436 -12.11 1.92 -4.44
CA GLY A 436 -12.53 1.30 -5.70
C GLY A 436 -13.75 0.39 -5.63
#